data_AF-A0A8T7JND9-F1
#
_entry.id   AF-A0A8T7JND9-F1
#
_cell.length_a   1.000
_cell.length_b   1.000
_cell.length_c   1.000
_cell.angle_alpha   90.00
_cell.angle_beta   90.00
_cell.angle_gamma   90.00
#
_symmetry.space_group_name_H-M   'P 1'
#
loop_
_entity.id
_entity.type
_entity.pdbx_description
1 polymer ?
#
loop_
_entity_poly.entity_id
_entity_poly.type
_entity_poly.pdbx_seq_one_letter_code
_entity_poly.pdbx_strand_id
1 'polypeptide(L)'
;MYIYDNYDQRIVDERVAQFKDQTERYLAGELTEEQFLPLRLQNGLYVQRYAPMLRVAVPYGLLSSNQVRKLAHIARTYDKGYAHISTRTNVQFNWPELKDVPEILA
;
A
#
# COMPACT_ATOMS: atom_id res chain seq x y z
N MET A 1 8.61 -2.63 20.25
CA MET A 1 8.27 -2.24 18.88
C MET A 1 9.44 -1.45 18.33
N TYR A 2 9.85 -1.68 17.08
CA TYR A 2 10.91 -0.86 16.47
C TYR A 2 10.46 0.60 16.42
N ILE A 3 11.33 1.52 16.80
CA ILE A 3 11.07 2.95 16.78
C ILE A 3 11.78 3.47 15.53
N TYR A 4 11.00 3.98 14.59
CA TYR A 4 11.51 4.58 13.36
C TYR A 4 12.26 5.87 13.72
N ASP A 5 13.45 6.02 13.17
CA ASP A 5 14.19 7.27 13.24
C ASP A 5 13.95 8.15 12.00
N ASN A 6 14.61 9.30 11.95
CA ASN A 6 14.49 10.22 10.82
C ASN A 6 15.05 9.64 9.51
N TYR A 7 16.01 8.73 9.59
CA TYR A 7 16.59 8.08 8.42
C TYR A 7 15.59 7.06 7.84
N ASP A 8 14.97 6.25 8.69
CA ASP A 8 13.92 5.31 8.28
C ASP A 8 12.73 6.03 7.65
N GLN A 9 12.27 7.11 8.29
CA GLN A 9 11.14 7.89 7.77
C GLN A 9 11.45 8.49 6.40
N ARG A 10 12.67 9.04 6.22
CA ARG A 10 13.08 9.57 4.92
C ARG A 10 13.09 8.50 3.83
N ILE A 11 13.56 7.29 4.13
CA ILE A 11 13.52 6.17 3.16
C ILE A 11 12.08 5.84 2.76
N VAL A 12 11.15 5.83 3.72
CA VAL A 12 9.73 5.57 3.44
C VAL A 12 9.17 6.68 2.55
N ASP A 13 9.42 7.95 2.89
CA ASP A 13 8.93 9.10 2.13
C ASP A 13 9.45 9.11 0.69
N GLU A 14 10.76 8.83 0.50
CA GLU A 14 11.39 8.73 -0.83
C GLU A 14 10.77 7.60 -1.66
N ARG A 15 10.48 6.45 -1.05
CA ARG A 15 9.82 5.32 -1.73
C ARG A 15 8.39 5.63 -2.12
N VAL A 16 7.64 6.30 -1.24
CA VAL A 16 6.26 6.72 -1.53
C VAL A 16 6.25 7.72 -2.69
N ALA A 17 7.15 8.71 -2.67
CA ALA A 17 7.28 9.68 -3.75
C ALA A 17 7.66 9.01 -5.09
N GLN A 18 8.59 8.06 -5.07
CA GLN A 18 8.95 7.27 -6.25
C GLN A 18 7.76 6.48 -6.81
N PHE A 19 7.02 5.77 -5.95
CA PHE A 19 5.88 4.97 -6.38
C PHE A 19 4.72 5.82 -6.89
N LYS A 20 4.54 7.02 -6.32
CA LYS A 20 3.57 8.01 -6.80
C LYS A 20 3.87 8.44 -8.25
N ASP A 21 5.10 8.86 -8.55
CA ASP A 21 5.52 9.22 -9.91
C ASP A 21 5.30 8.06 -10.91
N GLN A 22 5.70 6.85 -10.53
CA GLN A 22 5.52 5.65 -11.36
C GLN A 22 4.03 5.37 -11.64
N THR A 23 3.17 5.57 -10.65
CA THR A 23 1.72 5.38 -10.79
C THR A 23 1.11 6.46 -11.67
N GLU A 24 1.52 7.72 -11.51
CA GLU A 24 1.06 8.83 -12.35
C GLU A 24 1.42 8.62 -13.82
N ARG A 25 2.66 8.19 -14.10
CA ARG A 25 3.12 7.86 -15.46
C ARG A 25 2.39 6.66 -16.06
N TYR A 26 2.08 5.65 -15.26
CA TYR A 26 1.23 4.53 -15.70
C TYR A 26 -0.18 5.00 -16.06
N LEU A 27 -0.80 5.82 -15.21
CA LEU A 27 -2.13 6.39 -15.46
C LEU A 27 -2.16 7.32 -16.68
N ALA A 28 -1.05 8.00 -16.97
CA ALA A 28 -0.86 8.82 -18.17
C ALA A 28 -0.57 7.99 -19.45
N GLY A 29 -0.35 6.67 -19.33
CA GLY A 29 -0.01 5.79 -20.45
C GLY A 29 1.46 5.85 -20.89
N GLU A 30 2.32 6.54 -20.13
CA GLU A 30 3.76 6.64 -20.38
C GLU A 30 4.54 5.41 -19.89
N LEU A 31 3.93 4.60 -19.03
CA LEU A 31 4.46 3.34 -18.52
C LEU A 31 3.51 2.20 -18.92
N THR A 32 4.03 1.13 -19.55
CA THR A 32 3.20 -0.01 -19.94
C THR A 32 2.82 -0.87 -18.73
N GLU A 33 1.78 -1.71 -18.84
CA GLU A 33 1.42 -2.67 -17.77
C GLU A 33 2.58 -3.61 -17.43
N GLU A 34 3.34 -4.06 -18.43
CA GLU A 34 4.50 -4.95 -18.25
C GLU A 34 5.61 -4.27 -17.44
N GLN A 35 5.83 -2.97 -17.67
CA GLN A 35 6.81 -2.17 -16.92
C GLN A 35 6.30 -1.82 -15.51
N PHE A 36 5.01 -1.57 -15.36
CA PHE A 36 4.40 -1.22 -14.08
C PHE A 36 4.24 -2.43 -13.14
N LEU A 37 3.99 -3.62 -13.70
CA LEU A 37 3.80 -4.88 -12.97
C LEU A 37 4.84 -5.11 -11.85
N PRO A 38 6.16 -5.11 -12.11
CA PRO A 38 7.15 -5.31 -11.05
C PRO A 38 7.13 -4.20 -9.99
N LEU A 39 6.88 -2.95 -10.38
CA LEU A 39 6.88 -1.79 -9.48
C LEU A 39 5.72 -1.86 -8.48
N ARG A 40 4.51 -2.16 -8.96
CA ARG A 40 3.35 -2.32 -8.09
C ARG A 40 3.46 -3.53 -7.18
N LEU A 41 4.01 -4.65 -7.67
CA LEU A 41 4.18 -5.86 -6.86
C LEU A 41 5.18 -5.67 -5.72
N GLN A 42 6.26 -4.91 -5.94
CA GLN A 42 7.21 -4.56 -4.89
C GLN A 42 6.57 -3.72 -3.77
N ASN A 43 5.56 -2.90 -4.11
CA ASN A 43 4.78 -2.11 -3.16
C ASN A 43 3.54 -2.84 -2.63
N GLY A 44 3.42 -4.16 -2.88
CA GLY A 44 2.31 -4.97 -2.36
C GLY A 44 0.98 -4.75 -3.06
N LEU A 45 0.96 -4.13 -4.24
CA LEU A 45 -0.24 -3.87 -5.03
C LEU A 45 -0.43 -4.92 -6.14
N TYR A 46 -1.50 -5.70 -6.00
CA TYR A 46 -1.90 -6.76 -6.91
C TYR A 46 -3.18 -6.37 -7.63
N VAL A 47 -3.14 -6.18 -8.95
CA VAL A 47 -4.37 -6.00 -9.73
C VAL A 47 -4.95 -7.38 -10.04
N GLN A 48 -6.06 -7.73 -9.38
CA GLN A 48 -6.83 -8.93 -9.70
C GLN A 48 -7.83 -8.64 -10.83
N ARG A 49 -8.47 -9.68 -11.37
CA ARG A 49 -9.41 -9.58 -12.51
C ARG A 49 -10.52 -8.53 -12.33
N TYR A 50 -10.91 -8.25 -11.09
CA TYR A 50 -12.04 -7.35 -10.79
C TYR A 50 -11.67 -6.09 -9.99
N ALA A 51 -10.57 -6.11 -9.24
CA ALA A 51 -10.18 -4.98 -8.39
C ALA A 51 -8.69 -5.07 -7.97
N PRO A 52 -8.05 -3.93 -7.65
CA PRO A 52 -6.75 -3.92 -6.99
C PRO A 52 -6.84 -4.45 -5.55
N MET A 53 -5.80 -5.15 -5.12
CA MET A 53 -5.61 -5.62 -3.74
C MET A 53 -4.28 -5.07 -3.23
N LEU A 54 -4.33 -4.28 -2.16
CA LEU A 54 -3.16 -3.74 -1.47
C LEU A 54 -2.87 -4.57 -0.23
N ARG A 55 -1.66 -5.11 -0.14
CA ARG A 55 -1.16 -5.84 1.02
C ARG A 55 -0.19 -4.99 1.82
N VAL A 56 -0.57 -4.67 3.05
CA VAL A 56 0.30 -4.01 4.02
C VAL A 56 1.07 -5.07 4.82
N ALA A 57 2.39 -5.01 4.74
CA ALA A 57 3.26 -5.89 5.50
C ALA A 57 3.24 -5.54 6.99
N VAL A 58 3.11 -6.55 7.85
CA VAL A 58 3.16 -6.39 9.30
C VAL A 58 4.27 -7.30 9.84
N PRO A 59 5.47 -6.76 10.07
CA PRO A 59 6.59 -7.54 10.61
C PRO A 59 6.20 -8.24 11.91
N TYR A 60 6.38 -9.55 11.95
CA TYR A 60 6.05 -10.42 13.10
C TYR A 60 4.58 -10.35 13.57
N GLY A 61 3.67 -9.78 12.76
CA GLY A 61 2.27 -9.58 13.16
C GLY A 61 2.07 -8.56 14.29
N LEU A 62 3.08 -7.73 14.57
CA LEU A 62 3.10 -6.82 15.73
C LEU A 62 2.58 -5.42 15.36
N LEU A 63 1.44 -5.03 15.94
CA LEU A 63 0.82 -3.72 15.73
C LEU A 63 0.46 -3.05 17.06
N SER A 64 0.63 -1.73 17.11
CA SER A 64 0.11 -0.89 18.19
C SER A 64 -1.37 -0.55 17.95
N SER A 65 -2.07 -0.15 19.01
CA SER A 65 -3.44 0.37 18.89
C SER A 65 -3.54 1.56 17.92
N ASN A 66 -2.52 2.42 17.89
CA ASN A 66 -2.45 3.55 16.95
C ASN A 66 -2.35 3.10 15.50
N GLN A 67 -1.49 2.12 15.20
CA GLN A 67 -1.38 1.55 13.85
C GLN A 67 -2.68 0.85 13.44
N VAL A 68 -3.32 0.09 14.33
CA VAL A 68 -4.63 -0.52 14.05
C VAL A 68 -5.69 0.53 13.74
N ARG A 69 -5.73 1.66 14.47
CA ARG A 69 -6.65 2.77 14.19
C ARG A 69 -6.40 3.39 12.81
N LYS A 70 -5.14 3.57 12.40
CA LYS A 70 -4.79 4.06 11.06
C LYS A 70 -5.22 3.07 9.98
N LEU A 71 -4.99 1.76 10.16
CA LEU A 71 -5.48 0.73 9.22
C LEU A 71 -7.01 0.73 9.12
N ALA A 72 -7.72 0.92 10.24
CA ALA A 72 -9.18 1.03 10.23
C ALA A 72 -9.67 2.30 9.52
N HIS A 73 -8.94 3.42 9.61
CA HIS A 73 -9.22 4.62 8.83
C HIS A 73 -9.03 4.37 7.34
N ILE A 74 -7.94 3.70 6.94
CA ILE A 74 -7.70 3.31 5.54
C ILE A 74 -8.85 2.44 5.03
N ALA A 75 -9.26 1.43 5.81
CA ALA A 75 -10.39 0.54 5.46
C ALA A 75 -11.68 1.30 5.16
N ARG A 76 -11.99 2.35 5.94
CA ARG A 76 -13.22 3.14 5.78
C ARG A 76 -13.15 4.18 4.67
N THR A 77 -11.94 4.64 4.34
CA THR A 77 -11.74 5.77 3.42
C THR A 77 -11.47 5.30 2.01
N TYR A 78 -10.65 4.26 1.87
CA TYR A 78 -10.15 3.77 0.57
C TYR A 78 -10.61 2.35 0.25
N ASP A 79 -11.36 1.71 1.15
CA ASP A 79 -11.95 0.39 0.93
C ASP A 79 -13.43 0.43 1.38
N LYS A 80 -14.08 -0.72 1.53
CA LYS A 80 -15.50 -0.89 1.86
C LYS A 80 -15.75 -1.02 3.37
N GLY A 81 -14.86 -0.51 4.20
CA GLY A 81 -14.99 -0.52 5.66
C GLY A 81 -14.51 -1.80 6.35
N TYR A 82 -13.86 -2.72 5.62
CA TYR A 82 -13.30 -3.95 6.19
C TYR A 82 -11.89 -4.22 5.65
N ALA A 83 -11.16 -5.09 6.35
CA ALA A 83 -9.82 -5.54 5.97
C ALA A 83 -9.66 -7.02 6.31
N HIS A 84 -8.76 -7.71 5.62
CA HIS A 84 -8.48 -9.12 5.89
C HIS A 84 -7.11 -9.30 6.53
N ILE A 85 -7.06 -10.15 7.55
CA ILE A 85 -5.79 -10.63 8.11
C ILE A 85 -5.42 -11.93 7.38
N SER A 86 -4.27 -11.93 6.72
CA SER A 86 -3.74 -13.11 6.06
C SER A 86 -3.15 -14.12 7.06
N THR A 87 -2.94 -15.36 6.61
CA THR A 87 -2.24 -16.40 7.37
C THR A 87 -0.78 -16.05 7.68
N ARG A 88 -0.20 -15.09 6.95
CA ARG A 88 1.13 -14.51 7.23
C ARG A 88 1.05 -13.21 8.04
N THR A 89 -0.05 -13.01 8.75
CA THR A 89 -0.31 -11.87 9.66
C THR A 89 -0.26 -10.48 9.04
N ASN A 90 -0.21 -10.37 7.70
CA ASN A 90 -0.33 -9.11 6.97
C ASN A 90 -1.79 -8.68 6.82
N VAL A 91 -2.01 -7.39 6.56
CA VAL A 91 -3.33 -6.82 6.31
C VAL A 91 -3.57 -6.65 4.81
N GLN A 92 -4.79 -6.92 4.35
CA GLN A 92 -5.18 -6.80 2.94
C GLN A 92 -6.46 -5.95 2.77
N PHE A 93 -6.38 -5.02 1.83
CA PHE A 93 -7.46 -4.21 1.28
C PHE A 93 -7.71 -4.68 -0.15
N ASN A 94 -8.96 -4.84 -0.58
CA ASN A 94 -9.33 -5.45 -1.87
C ASN A 94 -10.07 -4.52 -2.83
N TRP A 95 -10.36 -3.29 -2.39
CA TRP A 95 -11.06 -2.33 -3.24
C TRP A 95 -10.42 -0.92 -3.33
N PRO A 96 -9.11 -0.70 -3.03
CA PRO A 96 -8.53 0.61 -3.26
C PRO A 96 -8.51 0.96 -4.75
N GLU A 97 -8.88 2.20 -5.06
CA GLU A 97 -8.69 2.75 -6.40
C GLU A 97 -7.20 2.90 -6.68
N LEU A 98 -6.77 2.52 -7.89
CA LEU A 98 -5.35 2.47 -8.25
C LEU A 98 -4.62 3.82 -8.02
N LYS A 99 -5.29 4.92 -8.37
CA LYS A 99 -4.76 6.29 -8.23
C LYS A 99 -4.53 6.71 -6.77
N ASP A 100 -5.25 6.10 -5.82
CA ASP A 100 -5.21 6.48 -4.40
C ASP A 100 -4.18 5.64 -3.63
N VAL A 101 -3.69 4.53 -4.19
CA VAL A 101 -2.74 3.63 -3.52
C VAL A 101 -1.47 4.34 -3.04
N PRO A 102 -0.83 5.24 -3.82
CA PRO A 102 0.32 5.99 -3.33
C PRO A 102 0.01 6.83 -2.08
N GLU A 103 -1.18 7.40 -1.98
CA GLU A 103 -1.62 8.19 -0.83
C GLU A 103 -1.90 7.31 0.40
N ILE A 104 -2.34 6.06 0.20
CA ILE A 104 -2.50 5.10 1.31
C ILE A 104 -1.15 4.77 1.97
N LEU A 105 -0.07 4.79 1.18
CA LEU A 105 1.28 4.45 1.62
C LEU A 105 2.03 5.64 2.26
N ALA A 106 1.52 6.88 2.11
CA ALA A 106 2.02 8.09 2.75
C ALA A 106 1.60 8.21 4.23
#